data_AF-A0A0R2XSP4-F1
#
_entry.id   AF-A0A0R2XSP4-F1
#
_cell.length_a   1.000
_cell.length_b   1.000
_cell.length_c   1.000
_cell.angle_alpha   90.00
_cell.angle_beta   90.00
_cell.angle_gamma   90.00
#
_symmetry.space_group_name_H-M   'P 1'
#
loop_
_entity.id
_entity.type
_entity.pdbx_description
1 polymer ?
#
loop_
_entity_poly.entity_id
_entity_poly.type
_entity_poly.pdbx_seq_one_letter_code
_entity_poly.pdbx_strand_id
1 'polypeptide(L)'
;MKPRSLRHRLEKAAKALVLIHKWTPNADCILDEDKGEHGHLILKFDDGDNSKMNALGKDLESKGYRFRVKNSPWLGQVTYIGKADDKPAIVITLPMTKDRLAINEDSPEQPYSFK
;
A
#
# COMPACT_ATOMS: atom_id res chain seq x y z
N MET A 1 3.78 22.25 -11.24
CA MET A 1 4.33 22.01 -9.89
C MET A 1 5.67 22.73 -9.75
N LYS A 2 6.03 23.28 -8.57
CA LYS A 2 7.34 23.93 -8.39
C LYS A 2 8.45 22.87 -8.26
N PRO A 3 9.63 23.04 -8.88
CA PRO A 3 10.71 22.04 -8.86
C PRO A 3 11.14 21.59 -7.45
N ARG A 4 11.16 22.52 -6.48
CA ARG A 4 11.51 22.21 -5.08
C ARG A 4 10.52 21.25 -4.42
N SER A 5 9.23 21.43 -4.68
CA SER A 5 8.17 20.57 -4.15
C SER A 5 8.22 19.17 -4.76
N LEU A 6 8.52 19.08 -6.06
CA LEU A 6 8.73 17.80 -6.75
C LEU A 6 9.90 17.02 -6.15
N ARG A 7 11.05 17.67 -5.99
CA ARG A 7 12.22 17.05 -5.37
C ARG A 7 11.89 16.47 -3.99
N HIS A 8 11.19 17.23 -3.16
CA HIS A 8 10.87 16.79 -1.80
C HIS A 8 9.91 15.59 -1.78
N ARG A 9 8.92 15.57 -2.69
CA ARG A 9 8.01 14.42 -2.86
C ARG A 9 8.75 13.17 -3.32
N LEU A 10 9.60 13.30 -4.34
CA LEU A 10 10.42 12.18 -4.84
C LEU A 10 11.38 11.64 -3.78
N GLU A 11 11.97 12.52 -2.95
CA GLU A 11 12.84 12.10 -1.84
C GLU A 11 12.07 11.26 -0.81
N LYS A 12 10.84 11.65 -0.47
CA LYS A 12 9.97 10.90 0.44
C LYS A 12 9.57 9.55 -0.16
N ALA A 13 9.21 9.52 -1.44
CA ALA A 13 8.91 8.28 -2.16
C ALA A 13 10.11 7.33 -2.19
N ALA A 14 11.32 7.84 -2.48
CA ALA A 14 12.55 7.06 -2.46
C ALA A 14 12.83 6.45 -1.08
N LYS A 15 12.66 7.21 0.01
CA LYS A 15 12.83 6.69 1.37
C LYS A 15 11.83 5.58 1.70
N ALA A 16 10.57 5.71 1.25
CA ALA A 16 9.56 4.67 1.40
C ALA A 16 9.94 3.41 0.59
N LEU A 17 10.39 3.58 -0.65
CA LEU A 17 10.84 2.48 -1.52
C LEU A 17 11.99 1.68 -0.92
N VAL A 18 12.98 2.34 -0.29
CA VAL A 18 14.08 1.64 0.39
C VAL A 18 13.55 0.73 1.51
N LEU A 19 12.58 1.21 2.28
CA LEU A 19 11.96 0.42 3.35
C LEU A 19 11.18 -0.79 2.79
N ILE A 20 10.49 -0.59 1.66
CA ILE A 20 9.74 -1.64 0.99
C ILE A 20 10.67 -2.71 0.43
N HIS A 21 11.68 -2.32 -0.35
CA HIS A 21 12.64 -3.27 -0.96
C HIS A 21 13.44 -4.05 0.08
N LYS A 22 13.63 -3.54 1.30
CA LYS A 22 14.22 -4.29 2.41
C LYS A 22 13.46 -5.60 2.70
N TRP A 23 12.13 -5.55 2.66
CA TRP A 23 11.29 -6.71 2.98
C TRP A 23 10.86 -7.46 1.74
N THR A 24 10.61 -6.74 0.65
CA THR A 24 9.97 -7.26 -0.56
C THR A 24 10.76 -6.78 -1.78
N PRO A 25 11.99 -7.26 -1.97
CA PRO A 25 12.89 -6.76 -3.00
C PRO A 25 12.35 -6.97 -4.42
N ASN A 26 11.52 -7.99 -4.61
CA ASN A 26 10.95 -8.38 -5.91
C ASN A 26 9.53 -7.85 -6.13
N ALA A 27 8.97 -7.07 -5.20
CA ALA A 27 7.62 -6.54 -5.37
C ALA A 27 7.61 -5.42 -6.42
N ASP A 28 6.64 -5.47 -7.32
CA ASP A 28 6.43 -4.41 -8.30
C ASP A 28 5.91 -3.16 -7.59
N CYS A 29 6.68 -2.07 -7.70
CA CYS A 29 6.39 -0.79 -7.07
C CYS A 29 6.15 0.29 -8.13
N ILE A 30 4.99 0.94 -8.09
CA ILE A 30 4.64 2.04 -9.01
C ILE A 30 4.35 3.29 -8.18
N LEU A 31 5.03 4.39 -8.48
CA LEU A 31 4.72 5.70 -7.91
C LEU A 31 3.69 6.40 -8.82
N ASP A 32 2.51 6.68 -8.26
CA ASP A 32 1.48 7.53 -8.86
C ASP A 32 1.55 8.91 -8.20
N GLU A 33 2.21 9.86 -8.87
CA GLU A 33 2.41 11.22 -8.36
C GLU A 33 1.16 12.10 -8.44
N ASP A 34 0.14 11.70 -9.20
CA ASP A 34 -1.06 12.52 -9.36
C ASP A 34 -2.13 12.19 -8.30
N LYS A 35 -1.94 11.11 -7.52
CA LYS A 35 -2.86 10.71 -6.45
C LYS A 35 -2.43 11.18 -5.06
N GLY A 36 -3.30 11.94 -4.42
CA GLY A 36 -3.10 12.46 -3.07
C GLY A 36 -2.06 13.57 -3.00
N GLU A 37 -1.89 14.17 -1.82
CA GLU A 37 -0.98 15.32 -1.64
C GLU A 37 0.50 14.97 -1.82
N HIS A 38 0.88 13.75 -1.44
CA HIS A 38 2.27 13.27 -1.48
C HIS A 38 2.52 12.17 -2.51
N GLY A 39 1.52 11.81 -3.31
CA GLY A 39 1.58 10.66 -4.22
C GLY A 39 1.15 9.36 -3.53
N HIS A 40 0.84 8.36 -4.33
CA HIS A 40 0.58 6.99 -3.88
C HIS A 40 1.69 6.08 -4.38
N LEU A 41 2.22 5.25 -3.51
CA LEU A 41 3.14 4.18 -3.85
C LEU A 41 2.38 2.86 -3.85
N ILE A 42 2.18 2.30 -5.03
CA ILE A 42 1.36 1.11 -5.28
C ILE A 42 2.28 -0.10 -5.33
N LEU A 43 1.99 -1.07 -4.49
CA LEU A 43 2.71 -2.32 -4.31
C LEU A 43 1.84 -3.47 -4.77
N LYS A 44 2.31 -4.19 -5.78
CA LYS A 44 1.69 -5.43 -6.23
C LYS A 44 2.50 -6.61 -5.74
N PHE A 45 1.82 -7.48 -5.02
CA PHE A 45 2.38 -8.72 -4.53
C PHE A 45 1.83 -9.86 -5.37
N ASP A 46 2.72 -10.72 -5.84
CA ASP A 46 2.34 -12.00 -6.39
C ASP A 46 1.95 -12.96 -5.26
N ASP A 47 1.16 -13.97 -5.63
CA ASP A 47 0.63 -14.96 -4.70
C ASP A 47 1.78 -15.71 -4.02
N GLY A 48 1.93 -15.56 -2.69
CA GLY A 48 2.94 -16.27 -1.90
C GLY A 48 3.74 -15.46 -0.87
N ASP A 49 3.72 -14.12 -0.90
CA ASP A 49 4.59 -13.29 -0.06
C ASP A 49 3.91 -12.67 1.20
N ASN A 50 2.81 -13.28 1.68
CA ASN A 50 2.03 -12.79 2.83
C ASN A 50 2.86 -12.56 4.11
N SER A 51 3.85 -13.41 4.40
CA SER A 51 4.71 -13.25 5.57
C SER A 51 5.58 -11.98 5.48
N LYS A 52 6.17 -11.72 4.31
CA LYS A 52 6.98 -10.52 4.06
C LYS A 52 6.11 -9.27 4.01
N MET A 53 4.92 -9.36 3.44
CA MET A 53 3.93 -8.28 3.43
C MET A 53 3.52 -7.89 4.86
N ASN A 54 3.28 -8.86 5.74
CA ASN A 54 3.01 -8.60 7.15
C ASN A 54 4.20 -7.93 7.87
N ALA A 55 5.43 -8.39 7.61
CA ALA A 55 6.63 -7.77 8.18
C ALA A 55 6.83 -6.33 7.70
N LEU A 56 6.60 -6.07 6.40
CA LEU A 56 6.60 -4.73 5.83
C LEU A 56 5.53 -3.84 6.47
N GLY A 57 4.31 -4.36 6.60
CA GLY A 57 3.19 -3.66 7.23
C GLY A 57 3.51 -3.21 8.66
N LYS A 58 4.10 -4.10 9.47
CA LYS A 58 4.58 -3.77 10.83
C LYS A 58 5.65 -2.69 10.84
N ASP A 59 6.64 -2.80 9.96
CA ASP A 59 7.71 -1.79 9.87
C ASP A 59 7.11 -0.44 9.47
N LEU A 60 6.18 -0.40 8.52
CA LEU A 60 5.45 0.80 8.12
C LEU A 60 4.61 1.38 9.28
N GLU A 61 3.89 0.57 10.03
CA GLU A 61 3.16 1.02 11.22
C GLU A 61 4.09 1.66 12.26
N SER A 62 5.27 1.06 12.49
CA SER A 62 6.29 1.64 13.38
C SER A 62 6.82 3.00 12.88
N LYS A 63 6.73 3.27 11.58
CA LYS A 63 7.08 4.55 10.96
C LYS A 63 5.90 5.53 10.92
N GLY A 64 4.79 5.22 11.59
CA GLY A 64 3.63 6.09 11.75
C GLY A 64 2.57 5.96 10.65
N TYR A 65 2.64 4.96 9.79
CA TYR A 65 1.56 4.68 8.85
C TYR A 65 0.36 4.07 9.58
N ARG A 66 -0.84 4.54 9.25
CA ARG A 66 -2.10 3.95 9.70
C ARG A 66 -2.78 3.28 8.55
N PHE A 67 -3.08 1.99 8.68
CA PHE A 67 -3.64 1.19 7.61
C PHE A 67 -5.16 1.07 7.71
N ARG A 68 -5.76 0.99 6.53
CA ARG A 68 -7.13 0.53 6.34
C ARG A 68 -7.14 -0.58 5.32
N VAL A 69 -8.08 -1.51 5.44
CA VAL A 69 -8.29 -2.60 4.49
C VAL A 69 -9.61 -2.39 3.77
N LYS A 70 -9.59 -2.63 2.46
CA LYS A 70 -10.77 -2.71 1.60
C LYS A 70 -10.74 -4.03 0.86
N ASN A 71 -11.82 -4.81 1.02
CA ASN A 71 -12.03 -6.00 0.22
C ASN A 71 -12.85 -5.61 -1.01
N SER A 72 -12.36 -5.96 -2.20
CA SER A 72 -13.10 -5.79 -3.45
C SER A 72 -13.34 -7.15 -4.10
N PRO A 73 -14.42 -7.86 -3.69
CA PRO A 73 -14.78 -9.18 -4.23
C PRO A 73 -14.93 -9.18 -5.76
N TRP A 74 -15.47 -8.09 -6.33
CA TRP A 74 -15.62 -7.94 -7.78
C TRP A 74 -14.27 -7.97 -8.53
N LEU A 75 -13.25 -7.33 -7.97
CA LEU A 75 -11.89 -7.31 -8.50
C LEU A 75 -11.08 -8.55 -8.08
N GLY A 76 -11.60 -9.37 -7.15
CA GLY A 76 -10.89 -10.51 -6.60
C GLY A 76 -9.59 -10.11 -5.89
N GLN A 77 -9.60 -8.99 -5.17
CA GLN A 77 -8.40 -8.46 -4.50
C GLN A 77 -8.74 -7.84 -3.16
N VAL A 78 -7.78 -7.89 -2.24
CA VAL A 78 -7.75 -7.12 -0.99
C VAL A 78 -6.75 -5.99 -1.15
N THR A 79 -7.15 -4.78 -0.76
CA THR A 79 -6.29 -3.60 -0.80
C THR A 79 -6.07 -3.05 0.59
N TYR A 80 -4.82 -2.83 0.97
CA TYR A 80 -4.43 -2.17 2.20
C TYR A 80 -3.89 -0.78 1.89
N ILE A 81 -4.42 0.24 2.54
CA ILE A 81 -4.06 1.64 2.29
C ILE A 81 -3.46 2.20 3.58
N GLY A 82 -2.16 2.42 3.58
CA GLY A 82 -1.41 3.05 4.66
C GLY A 82 -1.24 4.54 4.41
N LYS A 83 -1.68 5.39 5.35
CA LYS A 83 -1.50 6.85 5.27
C LYS A 83 -0.65 7.36 6.43
N ALA A 84 0.17 8.36 6.16
CA ALA A 84 0.91 9.14 7.15
C ALA A 84 1.00 10.59 6.66
N ASP A 85 0.93 11.55 7.57
CA ASP A 85 0.63 12.96 7.24
C ASP A 85 1.63 13.60 6.27
N ASP A 86 2.92 13.26 6.37
CA ASP A 86 3.99 13.89 5.59
C ASP A 86 4.67 12.92 4.60
N LYS A 87 3.98 11.86 4.19
CA LYS A 87 4.55 10.76 3.38
C LYS A 87 3.61 10.32 2.27
N PRO A 88 4.12 9.72 1.17
CA PRO A 88 3.25 9.10 0.17
C PRO A 88 2.37 8.03 0.82
N ALA A 89 1.13 7.91 0.36
CA ALA A 89 0.28 6.80 0.80
C ALA A 89 0.81 5.49 0.23
N ILE A 90 0.78 4.42 1.02
CA ILE A 90 1.21 3.09 0.60
C ILE A 90 -0.03 2.28 0.27
N VAL A 91 -0.15 1.79 -0.96
CA VAL A 91 -1.27 0.98 -1.43
C VAL A 91 -0.75 -0.41 -1.71
N ILE A 92 -1.13 -1.40 -0.90
CA ILE A 92 -0.75 -2.80 -1.09
C ILE A 92 -1.95 -3.54 -1.65
N THR A 93 -1.79 -4.19 -2.80
CA THR A 93 -2.84 -5.01 -3.41
C THR A 93 -2.41 -6.46 -3.44
N LEU A 94 -3.27 -7.32 -2.90
CA LEU A 94 -3.11 -8.77 -2.88
C LEU A 94 -4.28 -9.44 -3.62
N PRO A 95 -4.03 -10.49 -4.41
CA PRO A 95 -5.11 -11.29 -4.96
C PRO A 95 -5.89 -11.96 -3.81
N MET A 96 -7.21 -12.05 -3.98
CA MET A 96 -8.08 -12.76 -3.07
C MET A 96 -8.69 -13.94 -3.82
N THR A 97 -8.73 -15.11 -3.17
CA THR A 97 -9.49 -16.25 -3.70
C THR A 97 -10.93 -15.81 -3.93
N LYS A 98 -11.38 -15.86 -5.19
CA LYS A 98 -12.73 -15.39 -5.58
C LYS A 98 -13.79 -16.28 -4.94
N ASP A 99 -14.33 -15.84 -3.82
CA ASP A 99 -15.50 -16.47 -3.24
C ASP A 99 -16.74 -16.00 -4.00
N ARG A 100 -17.24 -16.85 -4.91
CA ARG A 100 -18.31 -16.51 -5.85
C ARG A 100 -19.64 -16.16 -5.16
N LEU A 101 -19.78 -16.46 -3.87
CA LEU A 101 -20.98 -16.24 -3.08
C LEU A 101 -21.06 -14.82 -2.47
N ALA A 102 -19.93 -14.13 -2.31
CA ALA A 102 -19.85 -12.83 -1.61
C ALA A 102 -19.74 -11.61 -2.55
N ILE A 103 -20.01 -11.78 -3.85
CA ILE A 103 -19.73 -10.78 -4.91
C ILE A 103 -20.54 -9.47 -4.74
N ASN A 104 -21.62 -9.48 -3.95
CA ASN A 104 -22.58 -8.36 -3.89
C ASN A 104 -22.23 -7.24 -2.89
N GLU A 105 -21.23 -7.39 -2.03
CA GLU A 105 -20.88 -6.36 -1.04
C GLU A 105 -19.41 -5.92 -1.19
N ASP A 106 -19.21 -4.79 -1.87
CA ASP A 106 -17.97 -4.03 -1.75
C ASP A 106 -17.90 -3.55 -0.29
N SER A 107 -16.93 -4.08 0.47
CA SER A 107 -16.86 -3.83 1.90
C SER A 107 -16.32 -2.41 2.16
N PRO A 108 -16.87 -1.66 3.13
CA PRO A 108 -16.33 -0.36 3.49
C PRO A 108 -14.89 -0.49 4.01
N GLU A 109 -14.09 0.57 3.86
CA GLU A 109 -12.74 0.62 4.44
C GLU A 109 -12.79 0.44 5.96
N GLN A 110 -12.10 -0.56 6.49
CA GLN A 110 -12.00 -0.80 7.92
C GLN A 110 -10.58 -0.51 8.42
N PRO A 111 -10.40 0.03 9.64
CA PRO A 111 -9.09 0.12 10.26
C PRO A 111 -8.41 -1.25 10.29
N TYR A 112 -7.13 -1.30 9.91
CA TYR A 112 -6.36 -2.53 9.87
C TYR A 112 -5.05 -2.35 10.64
N SER A 113 -4.62 -3.41 11.33
CA SER A 113 -3.28 -3.46 11.91
C SER A 113 -2.60 -4.80 11.64
N PHE A 114 -1.34 -4.73 11.21
CA PHE A 114 -0.49 -5.89 10.99
C PHE A 114 -0.01 -6.46 12.33
N LYS A 115 -0.77 -7.39 12.94
CA LYS A 115 -0.42 -8.05 14.21
C LYS A 115 0.77 -8.99 14.12
#